data_AF-A0A1S3YKY8-F1
#
_entry.id   AF-A0A1S3YKY8-F1
#
_cell.length_a   1.000
_cell.length_b   1.000
_cell.length_c   1.000
_cell.angle_alpha   90.00
_cell.angle_beta   90.00
_cell.angle_gamma   90.00
#
_symmetry.space_group_name_H-M   'P 1'
#
loop_
_entity.id
_entity.type
_entity.pdbx_description
1 polymer ?
#
loop_
_entity_poly.entity_id
_entity_poly.type
_entity_poly.pdbx_seq_one_letter_code
_entity_poly.pdbx_strand_id
1 'polypeptide(L)'
;MAEEDDEFRSLTDPESDPDSIPMFFDRNRHICYLEMMLELIPSPYQSQEINRLTLAYFAISGLDILRALDRVDKEGVINWVLSLQAHPRDEAELSNGQFYGFHGSRSSQFQSNENGDAIPNGSHLASTYCALSILKTLGYDFSLLDSTSILKSMKNLQQPDGSFMPIHSGAETDLRFVYCAAAISSMLENWSGIDKEKAKEYIINCQSYDGGFGLTPGSESHGGATYCAVASLKLMGLIEDDILSKSVSSCFINVPMLLDWSLQYGGFGKIPEQLPDLYHAYYGFCAFSLLGEADLSSFCVELGITNGACTRL
;
A
#
# COMPACT_ATOMS: atom_id res chain seq x y z
N MET A 1 -1.53 68.42 -16.35
CA MET A 1 -2.62 68.49 -15.36
C MET A 1 -3.05 67.06 -15.12
N ALA A 2 -2.42 66.31 -14.20
CA ALA A 2 -2.53 66.44 -12.73
C ALA A 2 -4.00 66.26 -12.31
N GLU A 3 -4.41 65.40 -11.38
CA GLU A 3 -3.80 64.60 -10.28
C GLU A 3 -4.97 63.71 -9.76
N GLU A 4 -4.80 62.41 -9.50
CA GLU A 4 -4.52 61.71 -8.21
C GLU A 4 -5.77 61.24 -7.43
N ASP A 5 -5.50 60.29 -6.49
CA ASP A 5 -6.34 59.50 -5.57
C ASP A 5 -6.69 58.09 -6.10
N ASP A 6 -5.87 57.04 -5.97
CA ASP A 6 -5.06 56.50 -4.86
C ASP A 6 -5.87 55.99 -3.65
N GLU A 7 -6.05 54.66 -3.58
CA GLU A 7 -6.02 53.93 -2.30
C GLU A 7 -5.68 52.44 -2.58
N PHE A 8 -4.41 52.21 -2.89
CA PHE A 8 -3.79 50.89 -2.76
C PHE A 8 -3.57 50.62 -1.27
N ARG A 9 -4.53 49.98 -0.58
CA ARG A 9 -4.33 49.60 0.82
C ARG A 9 -3.39 48.40 0.93
N SER A 10 -2.20 48.73 1.42
CA SER A 10 -1.15 47.84 1.90
C SER A 10 -1.67 46.79 2.88
N LEU A 11 -1.43 45.52 2.57
CA LEU A 11 -1.21 44.48 3.56
C LEU A 11 0.27 44.11 3.50
N THR A 12 1.13 45.05 3.88
CA THR A 12 2.46 44.71 4.39
C THR A 12 2.29 44.51 5.88
N ASP A 13 2.18 43.25 6.30
CA ASP A 13 2.37 42.89 7.70
C ASP A 13 3.80 43.32 8.09
N PRO A 14 4.00 44.19 9.10
CA PRO A 14 5.33 44.68 9.46
C PRO A 14 6.19 43.66 10.22
N GLU A 15 5.75 42.40 10.32
CA GLU A 15 6.43 41.34 11.08
C GLU A 15 6.74 40.07 10.23
N SER A 16 6.77 40.15 8.90
CA SER A 16 7.28 39.02 8.11
C SER A 16 8.81 39.01 8.14
N ASP A 17 9.37 38.04 8.87
CA ASP A 17 10.80 37.71 8.88
C ASP A 17 11.35 37.68 7.44
N PRO A 18 12.35 38.51 7.07
CA PRO A 18 12.93 38.54 5.72
C PRO A 18 13.62 37.23 5.33
N ASP A 19 13.83 36.31 6.28
CA ASP A 19 14.32 34.94 6.04
C ASP A 19 13.19 33.91 5.87
N SER A 20 11.91 34.32 5.90
CA SER A 20 10.78 33.41 5.71
C SER A 20 10.65 32.97 4.24
N ILE A 21 11.17 31.78 3.95
CA ILE A 21 10.99 31.13 2.64
C ILE A 21 9.49 30.88 2.44
N PRO A 22 8.86 31.35 1.34
CA PRO A 22 7.47 31.06 1.06
C PRO A 22 7.28 29.54 0.96
N MET A 23 6.53 28.96 1.90
CA MET A 23 6.20 27.53 1.91
C MET A 23 5.05 27.27 0.93
N PHE A 24 5.34 27.31 -0.38
CA PHE A 24 4.38 26.95 -1.42
C PHE A 24 4.61 25.52 -1.92
N PHE A 25 3.52 24.80 -2.20
CA PHE A 25 3.55 23.45 -2.74
C PHE A 25 3.96 23.46 -4.24
N ASP A 26 5.22 23.13 -4.53
CA ASP A 26 5.75 23.07 -5.88
C ASP A 26 5.41 21.74 -6.59
N ARG A 27 4.18 21.66 -7.11
CA ARG A 27 3.66 20.49 -7.84
C ARG A 27 4.60 20.00 -8.94
N ASN A 28 5.20 20.89 -9.72
CA ASN A 28 6.01 20.51 -10.88
C ASN A 28 7.33 19.87 -10.45
N ARG A 29 7.92 20.34 -9.35
CA ARG A 29 9.12 19.73 -8.77
C ARG A 29 8.85 18.31 -8.27
N HIS A 30 7.68 18.08 -7.66
CA HIS A 30 7.27 16.73 -7.25
C HIS A 30 7.05 15.80 -8.44
N ILE A 31 6.42 16.27 -9.52
CA ILE A 31 6.23 15.49 -10.76
C ILE A 31 7.60 15.07 -11.34
N CYS A 32 8.52 16.03 -11.50
CA CYS A 32 9.86 15.76 -12.03
C CYS A 32 10.63 14.73 -11.20
N TYR A 33 10.52 14.81 -9.87
CA TYR A 33 11.11 13.83 -8.97
C TYR A 33 10.52 12.43 -9.18
N LEU A 34 9.20 12.30 -9.30
CA LEU A 34 8.53 11.01 -9.48
C LEU A 34 8.83 10.39 -10.85
N GLU A 35 8.89 11.20 -11.91
CA GLU A 35 9.33 10.76 -13.24
C GLU A 35 10.76 10.22 -13.20
N MET A 36 11.68 10.97 -12.59
CA MET A 36 13.07 10.53 -12.42
C MET A 36 13.13 9.19 -11.67
N MET A 37 12.37 9.03 -10.57
CA MET A 37 12.34 7.79 -9.79
C MET A 37 11.73 6.61 -10.55
N LEU A 38 10.85 6.87 -11.52
CA LEU A 38 10.26 5.84 -12.37
C LEU A 38 11.26 5.36 -13.45
N GLU A 39 11.97 6.29 -14.07
CA GLU A 39 12.94 5.99 -15.13
C GLU A 39 14.26 5.41 -14.57
N LEU A 40 14.72 5.95 -13.44
CA LEU A 40 16.05 5.73 -12.87
C LEU A 40 15.99 5.55 -11.34
N ILE A 41 16.95 4.80 -10.81
CA ILE A 41 17.15 4.68 -9.36
C ILE A 41 18.40 5.49 -9.00
N PRO A 42 18.28 6.61 -8.26
CA PRO A 42 19.45 7.37 -7.80
C PRO A 42 20.37 6.52 -6.91
N SER A 43 21.66 6.84 -6.88
CA SER A 43 22.66 6.08 -6.09
C SER A 43 22.27 5.82 -4.62
N PRO A 44 21.65 6.77 -3.88
CA PRO A 44 21.18 6.49 -2.52
C PRO A 44 20.13 5.36 -2.41
N TYR A 45 19.40 5.07 -3.49
CA TYR A 45 18.40 4.01 -3.56
C TYR A 45 18.96 2.72 -4.18
N GLN A 46 20.27 2.62 -4.45
CA GLN A 46 20.86 1.42 -5.05
C GLN A 46 20.59 0.15 -4.22
N SER A 47 20.57 0.25 -2.89
CA SER A 47 20.22 -0.88 -2.02
C SER A 47 18.76 -1.34 -2.15
N GLN A 48 17.90 -0.51 -2.73
CA GLN A 48 16.49 -0.78 -2.98
C GLN A 48 16.22 -1.30 -4.39
N GLU A 49 17.25 -1.68 -5.16
CA GLU A 49 17.06 -2.19 -6.53
C GLU A 49 16.11 -3.39 -6.55
N ILE A 50 16.18 -4.28 -5.56
CA ILE A 50 15.28 -5.44 -5.44
C ILE A 50 13.82 -5.05 -5.20
N ASN A 51 13.57 -3.82 -4.75
CA ASN A 51 12.26 -3.22 -4.51
C ASN A 51 11.85 -2.24 -5.62
N ARG A 52 12.48 -2.31 -6.80
CA ARG A 52 12.23 -1.38 -7.92
C ARG A 52 10.76 -1.30 -8.30
N LEU A 53 10.04 -2.43 -8.31
CA LEU A 53 8.61 -2.47 -8.62
C LEU A 53 7.78 -1.73 -7.57
N THR A 54 8.14 -1.85 -6.30
CA THR A 54 7.49 -1.12 -5.19
C THR A 54 7.76 0.39 -5.30
N LEU A 55 8.98 0.79 -5.65
CA LEU A 55 9.30 2.20 -5.89
C LEU A 55 8.51 2.77 -7.08
N ALA A 56 8.39 2.00 -8.17
CA ALA A 56 7.59 2.39 -9.32
C ALA A 56 6.10 2.54 -8.98
N TYR A 57 5.56 1.66 -8.14
CA TYR A 57 4.20 1.80 -7.60
C TYR A 57 4.03 3.13 -6.87
N PHE A 58 4.93 3.50 -5.97
CA PHE A 58 4.85 4.80 -5.29
C PHE A 58 4.97 5.98 -6.25
N ALA A 59 5.85 5.89 -7.25
CA ALA A 59 6.02 6.92 -8.25
C ALA A 59 4.75 7.13 -9.09
N ILE A 60 4.15 6.05 -9.60
CA ILE A 60 2.97 6.08 -10.45
C ILE A 60 1.74 6.53 -9.66
N SER A 61 1.52 6.00 -8.46
CA SER A 61 0.43 6.44 -7.58
C SER A 61 0.59 7.92 -7.22
N GLY A 62 1.83 8.38 -6.97
CA GLY A 62 2.11 9.80 -6.75
C GLY A 62 1.77 10.67 -7.97
N LEU A 63 2.17 10.24 -9.17
CA LEU A 63 1.85 10.94 -10.41
C LEU A 63 0.34 11.00 -10.67
N ASP A 64 -0.40 9.94 -10.35
CA ASP A 64 -1.85 9.92 -10.44
C ASP A 64 -2.52 10.88 -9.45
N ILE A 65 -2.09 10.87 -8.19
CA ILE A 65 -2.57 11.82 -7.17
C ILE A 65 -2.34 13.27 -7.64
N LEU A 66 -1.19 13.54 -8.26
CA LEU A 66 -0.86 14.84 -8.82
C LEU A 66 -1.57 15.13 -10.16
N ARG A 67 -2.34 14.20 -10.73
CA ARG A 67 -2.99 14.29 -12.05
C ARG A 67 -1.97 14.53 -13.16
N ALA A 68 -0.95 13.67 -13.22
CA ALA A 68 0.17 13.75 -14.15
C ALA A 68 0.49 12.41 -14.84
N LEU A 69 -0.47 11.46 -14.86
CA LEU A 69 -0.30 10.16 -15.55
C LEU A 69 -0.14 10.30 -17.07
N ASP A 70 -0.55 11.42 -17.65
CA ASP A 70 -0.33 11.74 -19.07
C ASP A 70 1.16 11.84 -19.43
N ARG A 71 2.03 12.02 -18.43
CA ARG A 71 3.48 12.08 -18.59
C ARG A 71 4.16 10.70 -18.55
N VAL A 72 3.42 9.65 -18.21
CA VAL A 72 3.94 8.28 -18.12
C VAL A 72 3.82 7.58 -19.47
N ASP A 73 4.90 6.93 -19.93
CA ASP A 73 4.83 5.94 -21.02
C ASP A 73 4.08 4.70 -20.53
N LYS A 74 2.74 4.74 -20.62
CA LYS A 74 1.86 3.69 -20.08
C LYS A 74 2.18 2.32 -20.69
N GLU A 75 2.33 2.25 -22.00
CA GLU A 75 2.63 1.00 -22.70
C GLU A 75 4.01 0.45 -22.32
N GLY A 76 5.03 1.31 -22.26
CA GLY A 76 6.37 0.90 -21.82
C GLY A 76 6.37 0.36 -20.39
N VAL A 77 5.67 1.04 -19.48
CA VAL A 77 5.55 0.61 -18.07
C VAL A 77 4.75 -0.69 -17.95
N ILE A 78 3.61 -0.83 -18.63
CA ILE A 78 2.81 -2.06 -18.63
C ILE A 78 3.66 -3.24 -19.11
N ASN A 79 4.33 -3.11 -20.25
CA ASN A 79 5.20 -4.15 -20.79
C ASN A 79 6.35 -4.51 -19.82
N TRP A 80 6.94 -3.50 -19.17
CA TRP A 80 7.97 -3.73 -18.16
C TRP A 80 7.42 -4.48 -16.94
N VAL A 81 6.28 -4.09 -16.39
CA VAL A 81 5.66 -4.76 -15.24
C VAL A 81 5.31 -6.21 -15.58
N LEU A 82 4.66 -6.45 -16.73
CA LEU A 82 4.33 -7.81 -17.19
C LEU A 82 5.58 -8.68 -17.37
N SER A 83 6.71 -8.10 -17.81
CA SER A 83 7.98 -8.84 -17.93
C SER A 83 8.55 -9.36 -16.59
N LEU A 84 8.02 -8.88 -15.46
CA LEU A 84 8.41 -9.33 -14.12
C LEU A 84 7.50 -10.45 -13.58
N GLN A 85 6.43 -10.82 -14.28
CA GLN A 85 5.58 -11.92 -13.84
C GLN A 85 6.32 -13.26 -13.92
N ALA A 86 6.24 -14.04 -12.85
CA ALA A 86 6.67 -15.43 -12.82
C ALA A 86 5.58 -16.31 -13.44
N HIS A 87 5.97 -17.22 -14.33
CA HIS A 87 5.04 -18.16 -14.95
C HIS A 87 5.49 -19.61 -14.69
N PRO A 88 4.56 -20.51 -14.36
CA PRO A 88 4.85 -21.94 -14.33
C PRO A 88 5.12 -22.43 -15.76
N ARG A 89 5.97 -23.44 -15.91
CA ARG A 89 6.23 -24.05 -17.23
C ARG A 89 5.05 -24.90 -17.72
N ASP A 90 4.36 -25.52 -16.78
CA ASP A 90 3.19 -26.36 -17.00
C ASP A 90 2.29 -26.38 -15.76
N GLU A 91 1.11 -26.99 -15.86
CA GLU A 91 0.17 -27.07 -14.72
C GLU A 91 0.71 -27.91 -13.55
N ALA A 92 1.64 -28.84 -13.79
CA ALA A 92 2.18 -29.68 -12.71
C ALA A 92 3.05 -28.85 -11.76
N GLU A 93 3.77 -27.85 -12.28
CA GLU A 93 4.55 -26.92 -11.48
C GLU A 93 3.71 -26.08 -10.50
N LEU A 94 2.40 -25.88 -10.71
CA LEU A 94 1.55 -25.19 -9.73
C LEU A 94 1.45 -25.92 -8.37
N SER A 95 1.84 -27.19 -8.33
CA SER A 95 1.85 -28.01 -7.12
C SER A 95 3.22 -28.11 -6.43
N ASN A 96 4.26 -27.46 -6.97
CA ASN A 96 5.63 -27.54 -6.43
C ASN A 96 5.88 -26.65 -5.20
N GLY A 97 4.85 -25.93 -4.74
CA GLY A 97 4.92 -25.01 -3.60
C GLY A 97 5.48 -23.62 -3.91
N GLN A 98 5.96 -23.36 -5.14
CA GLN A 98 6.40 -22.03 -5.55
C GLN A 98 5.25 -21.04 -5.62
N PHE A 99 5.61 -19.76 -5.57
CA PHE A 99 4.71 -18.65 -5.85
C PHE A 99 4.98 -18.14 -7.27
N TYR A 100 3.91 -17.86 -8.03
CA TYR A 100 3.95 -17.37 -9.42
C TYR A 100 3.30 -15.98 -9.53
N GLY A 101 3.77 -15.06 -8.68
CA GLY A 101 3.39 -13.65 -8.70
C GLY A 101 4.34 -12.81 -9.54
N PHE A 102 4.72 -11.62 -9.05
CA PHE A 102 5.69 -10.74 -9.68
C PHE A 102 6.98 -10.65 -8.87
N HIS A 103 8.09 -10.55 -9.60
CA HIS A 103 9.41 -10.24 -9.06
C HIS A 103 9.53 -8.75 -8.72
N GLY A 104 10.34 -8.41 -7.72
CA GLY A 104 10.53 -7.02 -7.31
C GLY A 104 11.42 -6.21 -8.27
N SER A 105 12.25 -6.89 -9.06
CA SER A 105 13.11 -6.30 -10.08
C SER A 105 13.58 -7.35 -11.10
N ARG A 106 14.29 -6.92 -12.16
CA ARG A 106 14.94 -7.87 -13.09
C ARG A 106 16.06 -8.66 -12.43
N SER A 107 16.80 -8.07 -11.49
CA SER A 107 17.89 -8.77 -10.79
C SER A 107 17.34 -9.94 -9.96
N SER A 108 16.14 -9.78 -9.41
CA SER A 108 15.44 -10.77 -8.60
C SER A 108 14.89 -11.96 -9.41
N GLN A 109 14.95 -11.92 -10.73
CA GLN A 109 14.61 -13.07 -11.60
C GLN A 109 15.76 -14.08 -11.72
N PHE A 110 16.99 -13.70 -11.36
CA PHE A 110 18.16 -14.55 -11.50
C PHE A 110 18.43 -15.35 -10.23
N GLN A 111 18.54 -16.67 -10.36
CA GLN A 111 19.01 -17.54 -9.28
C GLN A 111 20.54 -17.47 -9.20
N SER A 112 21.10 -17.31 -7.99
CA SER A 112 22.53 -17.51 -7.75
C SER A 112 22.84 -19.01 -7.91
N ASN A 113 23.66 -19.34 -8.90
CA ASN A 113 24.06 -20.73 -9.13
C ASN A 113 25.12 -21.21 -8.12
N GLU A 114 24.91 -22.45 -7.65
CA GLU A 114 25.88 -23.50 -7.27
C GLU A 114 26.58 -23.53 -5.89
N ASN A 115 26.47 -22.52 -5.01
CA ASN A 115 27.14 -22.59 -3.68
C ASN A 115 26.23 -22.65 -2.45
N GLY A 116 24.91 -22.83 -2.62
CA GLY A 116 23.99 -22.93 -1.48
C GLY A 116 23.72 -21.61 -0.75
N ASP A 117 24.17 -20.48 -1.32
CA ASP A 117 23.79 -19.15 -0.85
C ASP A 117 22.37 -18.81 -1.32
N ALA A 118 21.61 -18.18 -0.43
CA ALA A 118 20.17 -17.95 -0.49
C ALA A 118 19.66 -17.45 -1.85
N ILE A 119 18.45 -17.93 -2.19
CA ILE A 119 17.67 -17.54 -3.37
C ILE A 119 17.52 -16.02 -3.39
N PRO A 120 18.02 -15.29 -4.41
CA PRO A 120 17.73 -13.88 -4.55
C PRO A 120 16.24 -13.77 -4.87
N ASN A 121 15.46 -13.31 -3.89
CA ASN A 121 14.02 -13.03 -3.88
C ASN A 121 13.31 -13.36 -5.20
N GLY A 122 12.71 -14.55 -5.31
CA GLY A 122 11.85 -14.90 -6.42
C GLY A 122 10.58 -14.03 -6.47
N SER A 123 9.50 -14.55 -7.07
CA SER A 123 8.23 -13.82 -7.00
C SER A 123 7.82 -13.58 -5.55
N HIS A 124 7.34 -12.35 -5.27
CA HIS A 124 7.12 -11.86 -3.91
C HIS A 124 5.74 -11.24 -3.78
N LEU A 125 5.06 -11.49 -2.66
CA LEU A 125 3.66 -11.11 -2.48
C LEU A 125 3.45 -9.58 -2.52
N ALA A 126 4.31 -8.82 -1.83
CA ALA A 126 4.28 -7.36 -1.90
C ALA A 126 4.54 -6.80 -3.31
N SER A 127 5.48 -7.38 -4.06
CA SER A 127 5.77 -7.00 -5.44
C SER A 127 4.59 -7.33 -6.36
N THR A 128 3.90 -8.44 -6.12
CA THR A 128 2.67 -8.83 -6.83
C THR A 128 1.55 -7.82 -6.61
N TYR A 129 1.32 -7.41 -5.36
CA TYR A 129 0.39 -6.33 -5.04
C TYR A 129 0.74 -5.05 -5.82
N CYS A 130 2.01 -4.61 -5.75
CA CYS A 130 2.46 -3.41 -6.46
C CYS A 130 2.28 -3.51 -7.97
N ALA A 131 2.57 -4.67 -8.57
CA ALA A 131 2.40 -4.93 -9.99
C ALA A 131 0.94 -4.73 -10.42
N LEU A 132 0.01 -5.37 -9.71
CA LEU A 132 -1.42 -5.28 -10.03
C LEU A 132 -1.93 -3.85 -9.80
N SER A 133 -1.53 -3.18 -8.72
CA SER A 133 -1.91 -1.78 -8.50
C SER A 133 -1.41 -0.88 -9.63
N ILE A 134 -0.18 -1.05 -10.11
CA ILE A 134 0.33 -0.28 -11.27
C ILE A 134 -0.48 -0.58 -12.52
N LEU A 135 -0.68 -1.86 -12.85
CA LEU A 135 -1.42 -2.27 -14.04
C LEU A 135 -2.85 -1.70 -14.03
N LYS A 136 -3.54 -1.77 -12.87
CA LYS A 136 -4.87 -1.20 -12.69
C LYS A 136 -4.88 0.32 -12.83
N THR A 137 -3.94 1.02 -12.20
CA THR A 137 -3.80 2.49 -12.33
C THR A 137 -3.51 2.94 -13.77
N LEU A 138 -2.83 2.13 -14.57
CA LEU A 138 -2.57 2.44 -15.97
C LEU A 138 -3.70 2.00 -16.92
N GLY A 139 -4.75 1.35 -16.41
CA GLY A 139 -5.90 0.91 -17.21
C GLY A 139 -5.67 -0.39 -17.98
N TYR A 140 -4.76 -1.26 -17.51
CA TYR A 140 -4.52 -2.57 -18.12
C TYR A 140 -5.72 -3.51 -17.89
N ASP A 141 -6.13 -4.23 -18.93
CA ASP A 141 -7.22 -5.21 -18.83
C ASP A 141 -6.76 -6.50 -18.15
N PHE A 142 -7.28 -6.74 -16.95
CA PHE A 142 -6.95 -7.93 -16.14
C PHE A 142 -7.49 -9.23 -16.74
N SER A 143 -8.42 -9.18 -17.70
CA SER A 143 -8.87 -10.37 -18.44
C SER A 143 -7.74 -11.05 -19.23
N LEU A 144 -6.68 -10.29 -19.54
CA LEU A 144 -5.49 -10.76 -20.25
C LEU A 144 -4.41 -11.32 -19.31
N LEU A 145 -4.57 -11.18 -17.99
CA LEU A 145 -3.60 -11.65 -17.00
C LEU A 145 -3.87 -13.10 -16.61
N ASP A 146 -2.81 -13.89 -16.42
CA ASP A 146 -2.91 -15.20 -15.79
C ASP A 146 -3.14 -15.07 -14.27
N SER A 147 -4.37 -14.72 -13.90
CA SER A 147 -4.82 -14.64 -12.51
C SER A 147 -4.89 -16.01 -11.83
N THR A 148 -5.04 -17.09 -12.61
CA THR A 148 -5.18 -18.45 -12.09
C THR A 148 -3.89 -18.93 -11.44
N SER A 149 -2.75 -18.77 -12.12
CA SER A 149 -1.46 -19.16 -11.56
C SER A 149 -1.10 -18.33 -10.33
N ILE A 150 -1.37 -17.02 -10.35
CA ILE A 150 -1.15 -16.13 -9.20
C ILE A 150 -1.93 -16.64 -7.98
N LEU A 151 -3.24 -16.85 -8.10
CA LEU A 151 -4.10 -17.21 -6.97
C LEU A 151 -3.87 -18.63 -6.46
N LYS A 152 -3.69 -19.61 -7.36
CA LYS A 152 -3.40 -21.00 -6.96
C LYS A 152 -2.09 -21.10 -6.20
N SER A 153 -1.07 -20.40 -6.67
CA SER A 153 0.26 -20.42 -6.03
C SER A 153 0.32 -19.56 -4.77
N MET A 154 -0.42 -18.45 -4.71
CA MET A 154 -0.57 -17.62 -3.50
C MET A 154 -1.14 -18.42 -2.33
N LYS A 155 -2.04 -19.37 -2.60
CA LYS A 155 -2.59 -20.26 -1.56
C LYS A 155 -1.51 -21.03 -0.79
N ASN A 156 -0.39 -21.35 -1.44
CA ASN A 156 0.73 -22.06 -0.80
C ASN A 156 1.49 -21.19 0.22
N LEU A 157 1.30 -19.86 0.16
CA LEU A 157 1.94 -18.92 1.07
C LEU A 157 1.20 -18.76 2.39
N GLN A 158 -0.08 -19.14 2.45
CA GLN A 158 -0.87 -19.04 3.66
C GLN A 158 -0.44 -20.11 4.67
N GLN A 159 -0.12 -19.66 5.88
CA GLN A 159 0.33 -20.50 6.98
C GLN A 159 -0.85 -21.10 7.76
N PRO A 160 -0.61 -22.17 8.56
CA PRO A 160 -1.66 -22.79 9.37
C PRO A 160 -2.37 -21.84 10.34
N ASP A 161 -1.66 -20.82 10.84
CA ASP A 161 -2.18 -19.79 11.75
C ASP A 161 -2.95 -18.67 11.04
N GLY A 162 -3.01 -18.68 9.71
CA GLY A 162 -3.67 -17.68 8.88
C GLY A 162 -2.79 -16.55 8.37
N SER A 163 -1.53 -16.46 8.83
CA SER A 163 -0.55 -15.52 8.29
C SER A 163 -0.13 -15.87 6.86
N PHE A 164 0.60 -14.97 6.20
CA PHE A 164 1.15 -15.21 4.87
C PHE A 164 2.65 -15.02 4.87
N MET A 165 3.37 -15.94 4.21
CA MET A 165 4.77 -15.71 3.82
C MET A 165 4.81 -14.87 2.55
N PRO A 166 5.81 -14.00 2.35
CA PRO A 166 5.95 -13.24 1.12
C PRO A 166 6.48 -14.07 -0.04
N ILE A 167 7.25 -15.12 0.25
CA ILE A 167 7.91 -16.01 -0.71
C ILE A 167 7.80 -17.46 -0.23
N HIS A 168 7.83 -18.40 -1.16
CA HIS A 168 7.67 -19.83 -0.87
C HIS A 168 8.83 -20.45 -0.07
N SER A 169 10.04 -19.88 -0.14
CA SER A 169 11.22 -20.37 0.56
C SER A 169 11.26 -20.02 2.05
N GLY A 170 10.24 -19.31 2.56
CA GLY A 170 10.18 -18.81 3.92
C GLY A 170 10.82 -17.43 4.08
N ALA A 171 10.19 -16.61 4.90
CA ALA A 171 10.63 -15.29 5.35
C ALA A 171 9.74 -14.87 6.54
N GLU A 172 9.68 -13.58 6.87
CA GLU A 172 8.78 -13.09 7.91
C GLU A 172 7.30 -13.28 7.54
N THR A 173 6.45 -13.45 8.53
CA THR A 173 5.00 -13.60 8.37
C THR A 173 4.30 -12.54 9.21
N ASP A 174 3.64 -11.58 8.55
CA ASP A 174 2.97 -10.47 9.24
C ASP A 174 1.76 -9.94 8.45
N LEU A 175 1.04 -8.99 9.07
CA LEU A 175 -0.17 -8.38 8.52
C LEU A 175 0.01 -7.72 7.15
N ARG A 176 1.22 -7.28 6.76
CA ARG A 176 1.45 -6.66 5.44
C ARG A 176 1.13 -7.67 4.34
N PHE A 177 1.47 -8.92 4.55
CA PHE A 177 1.26 -10.00 3.58
C PHE A 177 -0.18 -10.49 3.56
N VAL A 178 -0.88 -10.44 4.69
CA VAL A 178 -2.33 -10.66 4.73
C VAL A 178 -3.06 -9.59 3.91
N TYR A 179 -2.68 -8.31 4.06
CA TYR A 179 -3.20 -7.23 3.23
C TYR A 179 -2.89 -7.42 1.74
N CYS A 180 -1.64 -7.76 1.40
CA CYS A 180 -1.30 -8.01 0.00
C CYS A 180 -2.16 -9.13 -0.60
N ALA A 181 -2.34 -10.26 0.10
CA ALA A 181 -3.18 -11.36 -0.37
C ALA A 181 -4.64 -10.97 -0.53
N ALA A 182 -5.20 -10.22 0.43
CA ALA A 182 -6.58 -9.74 0.36
C ALA A 182 -6.78 -8.74 -0.79
N ALA A 183 -5.85 -7.79 -0.98
CA ALA A 183 -5.91 -6.80 -2.04
C ALA A 183 -5.74 -7.43 -3.43
N ILE A 184 -4.81 -8.38 -3.59
CA ILE A 184 -4.67 -9.16 -4.84
C ILE A 184 -5.98 -9.91 -5.15
N SER A 185 -6.56 -10.58 -4.16
CA SER A 185 -7.82 -11.32 -4.34
C SER A 185 -8.98 -10.41 -4.72
N SER A 186 -9.08 -9.21 -4.11
CA SER A 186 -10.10 -8.21 -4.45
C SER A 186 -9.91 -7.65 -5.86
N MET A 187 -8.68 -7.24 -6.20
CA MET A 187 -8.33 -6.70 -7.52
C MET A 187 -8.59 -7.68 -8.67
N LEU A 188 -8.39 -8.98 -8.43
CA LEU A 188 -8.65 -10.06 -9.38
C LEU A 188 -10.09 -10.61 -9.30
N GLU A 189 -10.92 -10.06 -8.41
CA GLU A 189 -12.30 -10.49 -8.15
C GLU A 189 -12.44 -11.99 -7.87
N ASN A 190 -11.39 -12.61 -7.31
CA ASN A 190 -11.34 -14.04 -7.06
C ASN A 190 -10.58 -14.35 -5.76
N TRP A 191 -11.32 -14.95 -4.83
CA TRP A 191 -10.87 -15.25 -3.47
C TRP A 191 -10.37 -16.69 -3.27
N SER A 192 -10.16 -17.46 -4.35
CA SER A 192 -9.72 -18.86 -4.25
C SER A 192 -8.32 -19.06 -3.65
N GLY A 193 -7.51 -17.98 -3.61
CA GLY A 193 -6.14 -17.98 -3.11
C GLY A 193 -5.99 -17.73 -1.61
N ILE A 194 -7.08 -17.52 -0.87
CA ILE A 194 -7.05 -17.17 0.57
C ILE A 194 -8.16 -17.89 1.35
N ASP A 195 -7.80 -18.50 2.47
CA ASP A 195 -8.72 -18.92 3.52
C ASP A 195 -9.04 -17.69 4.40
N LYS A 196 -10.21 -17.09 4.18
CA LYS A 196 -10.62 -15.83 4.84
C LYS A 196 -10.80 -16.01 6.33
N GLU A 197 -11.30 -17.15 6.76
CA GLU A 197 -11.56 -17.48 8.16
C GLU A 197 -10.26 -17.53 8.95
N LYS A 198 -9.24 -18.22 8.45
CA LYS A 198 -7.91 -18.23 9.09
C LYS A 198 -7.24 -16.87 9.06
N ALA A 199 -7.29 -16.16 7.92
CA ALA A 199 -6.73 -14.82 7.83
C ALA A 199 -7.37 -13.85 8.85
N LYS A 200 -8.70 -13.93 9.01
CA LYS A 200 -9.44 -13.18 10.03
C LYS A 200 -8.98 -13.53 11.45
N GLU A 201 -8.84 -14.82 11.78
CA GLU A 201 -8.35 -15.26 13.09
C GLU A 201 -6.94 -14.71 13.39
N TYR A 202 -6.04 -14.76 12.40
CA TYR A 202 -4.71 -14.16 12.51
C TYR A 202 -4.77 -12.66 12.77
N ILE A 203 -5.58 -11.92 12.01
CA ILE A 203 -5.76 -10.47 12.17
C ILE A 203 -6.25 -10.13 13.58
N ILE A 204 -7.26 -10.84 14.08
CA ILE A 204 -7.80 -10.61 15.44
C ILE A 204 -6.72 -10.85 16.49
N ASN A 205 -5.89 -11.89 16.34
CA ASN A 205 -4.80 -12.18 17.26
C ASN A 205 -3.67 -11.13 17.22
N CYS A 206 -3.63 -10.27 16.20
CA CYS A 206 -2.70 -9.15 16.11
C CYS A 206 -3.20 -7.87 16.81
N GLN A 207 -4.45 -7.84 17.29
CA GLN A 207 -4.95 -6.69 18.06
C GLN A 207 -4.27 -6.64 19.44
N SER A 208 -3.67 -5.50 19.75
CA SER A 208 -2.97 -5.27 21.02
C SER A 208 -3.91 -4.75 22.11
N TYR A 209 -3.36 -4.56 23.32
CA TYR A 209 -4.07 -4.09 24.51
C TYR A 209 -4.68 -2.68 24.36
N ASP A 210 -4.17 -1.88 23.42
CA ASP A 210 -4.58 -0.50 23.14
C ASP A 210 -5.63 -0.40 22.00
N GLY A 211 -6.09 -1.53 21.45
CA GLY A 211 -7.04 -1.59 20.35
C GLY A 211 -6.43 -1.40 18.95
N GLY A 212 -5.18 -0.96 18.85
CA GLY A 212 -4.40 -0.98 17.61
C GLY A 212 -3.96 -2.39 17.23
N PHE A 213 -3.29 -2.53 16.08
CA PHE A 213 -2.75 -3.81 15.63
C PHE A 213 -1.24 -3.74 15.49
N GLY A 214 -0.55 -4.80 15.92
CA GLY A 214 0.87 -5.02 15.65
C GLY A 214 1.09 -5.89 14.40
N LEU A 215 2.30 -5.91 13.84
CA LEU A 215 2.62 -6.74 12.65
C LEU A 215 2.29 -8.22 12.84
N THR A 216 2.55 -8.73 14.05
CA THR A 216 2.36 -10.14 14.41
C THR A 216 1.65 -10.22 15.77
N PRO A 217 1.05 -11.38 16.12
CA PRO A 217 0.45 -11.56 17.44
C PRO A 217 1.42 -11.24 18.58
N GLY A 218 0.97 -10.43 19.53
CA GLY A 218 1.76 -9.97 20.67
C GLY A 218 2.75 -8.83 20.40
N SER A 219 2.85 -8.35 19.16
CA SER A 219 3.64 -7.15 18.84
C SER A 219 2.91 -5.86 19.21
N GLU A 220 3.68 -4.80 19.40
CA GLU A 220 3.16 -3.46 19.68
C GLU A 220 2.38 -2.88 18.49
N SER A 221 1.33 -2.13 18.80
CA SER A 221 0.47 -1.50 17.82
C SER A 221 1.21 -0.45 16.99
N HIS A 222 0.95 -0.43 15.69
CA HIS A 222 1.44 0.63 14.82
C HIS A 222 0.53 0.94 13.63
N GLY A 223 0.62 2.18 13.12
CA GLY A 223 -0.31 2.69 12.10
C GLY A 223 -0.37 1.83 10.82
N GLY A 224 0.79 1.34 10.37
CA GLY A 224 0.87 0.47 9.20
C GLY A 224 0.17 -0.89 9.39
N ALA A 225 0.32 -1.55 10.55
CA ALA A 225 -0.35 -2.82 10.83
C ALA A 225 -1.83 -2.61 11.03
N THR A 226 -2.21 -1.56 11.76
CA THR A 226 -3.60 -1.17 11.92
C THR A 226 -4.27 -0.97 10.56
N TYR A 227 -3.65 -0.23 9.64
CA TYR A 227 -4.15 -0.10 8.27
C TYR A 227 -4.27 -1.47 7.59
N CYS A 228 -3.22 -2.30 7.62
CA CYS A 228 -3.24 -3.62 6.98
C CYS A 228 -4.36 -4.51 7.53
N ALA A 229 -4.57 -4.53 8.85
CA ALA A 229 -5.62 -5.29 9.51
C ALA A 229 -7.02 -4.84 9.06
N VAL A 230 -7.31 -3.55 9.22
CA VAL A 230 -8.62 -2.96 8.89
C VAL A 230 -8.91 -3.10 7.40
N ALA A 231 -7.96 -2.75 6.53
CA ALA A 231 -8.12 -2.87 5.09
C ALA A 231 -8.34 -4.31 4.65
N SER A 232 -7.62 -5.29 5.21
CA SER A 232 -7.82 -6.71 4.89
C SER A 232 -9.22 -7.18 5.26
N LEU A 233 -9.69 -6.85 6.46
CA LEU A 233 -11.04 -7.20 6.92
C LEU A 233 -12.11 -6.54 6.03
N LYS A 234 -11.87 -5.30 5.60
CA LYS A 234 -12.77 -4.56 4.73
C LYS A 234 -12.88 -5.22 3.36
N LEU A 235 -11.74 -5.48 2.72
CA LEU A 235 -11.66 -6.15 1.42
C LEU A 235 -12.30 -7.54 1.46
N MET A 236 -12.12 -8.28 2.55
CA MET A 236 -12.73 -9.60 2.71
C MET A 236 -14.26 -9.56 2.90
N GLY A 237 -14.85 -8.39 3.13
CA GLY A 237 -16.28 -8.21 3.41
C GLY A 237 -16.67 -8.56 4.85
N LEU A 238 -15.71 -8.53 5.78
CA LEU A 238 -15.90 -8.91 7.19
C LEU A 238 -16.24 -7.73 8.10
N ILE A 239 -16.07 -6.50 7.62
CA ILE A 239 -16.49 -5.27 8.29
C ILE A 239 -17.28 -4.36 7.35
N GLU A 240 -18.37 -3.76 7.86
CA GLU A 240 -19.25 -2.84 7.12
C GLU A 240 -18.65 -1.43 7.01
N ASP A 241 -19.20 -0.57 6.13
CA ASP A 241 -18.72 0.81 5.92
C ASP A 241 -18.94 1.73 7.13
N ASP A 242 -20.00 1.50 7.90
CA ASP A 242 -20.49 2.44 8.92
C ASP A 242 -20.13 2.03 10.36
N ILE A 243 -19.03 1.30 10.54
CA ILE A 243 -18.74 0.63 11.82
C ILE A 243 -18.55 1.61 12.98
N LEU A 244 -18.04 2.82 12.70
CA LEU A 244 -17.89 3.90 13.69
C LEU A 244 -19.23 4.50 14.13
N SER A 245 -20.20 4.60 13.21
CA SER A 245 -21.50 5.23 13.50
C SER A 245 -22.46 4.33 14.29
N LYS A 246 -22.28 3.01 14.25
CA LYS A 246 -23.26 2.03 14.75
C LYS A 246 -23.04 1.55 16.19
N SER A 247 -22.03 2.03 16.93
CA SER A 247 -21.82 1.66 18.36
C SER A 247 -21.99 0.14 18.62
N VAL A 248 -21.30 -0.70 17.84
CA VAL A 248 -21.60 -2.13 17.84
C VAL A 248 -20.75 -2.88 18.86
N SER A 249 -21.41 -3.40 19.91
CA SER A 249 -20.82 -4.31 20.93
C SER A 249 -20.42 -5.70 20.40
N SER A 250 -20.57 -5.97 19.09
CA SER A 250 -20.25 -7.25 18.45
C SER A 250 -19.17 -7.16 17.37
N CYS A 251 -18.47 -6.03 17.23
CA CYS A 251 -17.30 -5.97 16.35
C CYS A 251 -16.13 -6.67 17.05
N PHE A 252 -15.47 -7.59 16.35
CA PHE A 252 -14.25 -8.23 16.84
C PHE A 252 -13.03 -7.29 16.81
N ILE A 253 -13.19 -6.05 16.33
CA ILE A 253 -12.25 -4.95 16.50
C ILE A 253 -12.74 -4.07 17.66
N ASN A 254 -11.86 -3.80 18.63
CA ASN A 254 -12.12 -2.80 19.66
C ASN A 254 -12.02 -1.35 19.13
N VAL A 255 -13.06 -0.92 18.40
CA VAL A 255 -13.14 0.40 17.74
C VAL A 255 -12.99 1.58 18.71
N PRO A 256 -13.61 1.60 19.92
CA PRO A 256 -13.42 2.70 20.86
C PRO A 256 -11.97 2.90 21.31
N MET A 257 -11.25 1.79 21.56
CA MET A 257 -9.84 1.89 21.97
C MET A 257 -8.94 2.31 20.80
N LEU A 258 -9.26 1.86 19.58
CA LEU A 258 -8.58 2.30 18.38
C LEU A 258 -8.71 3.82 18.15
N LEU A 259 -9.90 4.38 18.41
CA LEU A 259 -10.16 5.82 18.39
C LEU A 259 -9.32 6.56 19.43
N ASP A 260 -9.32 6.10 20.69
CA ASP A 260 -8.51 6.72 21.76
C ASP A 260 -7.01 6.73 21.43
N TRP A 261 -6.50 5.65 20.83
CA TRP A 261 -5.12 5.56 20.37
C TRP A 261 -4.75 6.64 19.32
N SER A 262 -5.71 7.10 18.52
CA SER A 262 -5.49 8.09 17.46
C SER A 262 -5.46 9.56 17.91
N LEU A 263 -5.98 9.86 19.11
CA LEU A 263 -6.41 11.23 19.48
C LEU A 263 -5.43 12.01 20.37
N GLN A 264 -4.32 11.43 20.83
CA GLN A 264 -3.56 12.00 21.95
C GLN A 264 -2.74 13.26 21.61
N TYR A 265 -2.29 13.45 20.37
CA TYR A 265 -1.43 14.59 19.95
C TYR A 265 -1.84 15.27 18.64
N GLY A 266 -2.82 14.72 17.91
CA GLY A 266 -3.09 15.06 16.51
C GLY A 266 -2.06 14.43 15.55
N GLY A 267 -2.50 13.62 14.59
CA GLY A 267 -1.62 12.77 13.77
C GLY A 267 -1.31 11.42 14.45
N PHE A 268 -0.66 10.50 13.74
CA PHE A 268 -0.35 9.16 14.24
C PHE A 268 1.15 8.93 14.34
N GLY A 269 1.60 8.37 15.47
CA GLY A 269 2.96 7.88 15.65
C GLY A 269 3.10 6.42 15.21
N LYS A 270 4.34 5.94 15.17
CA LYS A 270 4.58 4.50 14.99
C LYS A 270 3.97 3.68 16.13
N ILE A 271 4.00 4.15 17.37
CA ILE A 271 3.51 3.43 18.56
C ILE A 271 2.71 4.39 19.46
N PRO A 272 1.89 3.91 20.43
CA PRO A 272 1.26 4.78 21.42
C PRO A 272 2.28 5.68 22.12
N GLU A 273 1.90 6.91 22.46
CA GLU A 273 2.74 7.91 23.17
C GLU A 273 3.98 8.42 22.40
N GLN A 274 4.32 7.86 21.23
CA GLN A 274 5.35 8.43 20.36
C GLN A 274 4.80 9.67 19.64
N LEU A 275 5.67 10.67 19.45
CA LEU A 275 5.35 11.82 18.62
C LEU A 275 4.89 11.39 17.21
N PRO A 276 3.77 11.95 16.71
CA PRO A 276 3.27 11.68 15.37
C PRO A 276 4.29 11.93 14.27
N ASP A 277 4.24 11.13 13.21
CA ASP A 277 4.96 11.39 11.96
C ASP A 277 4.03 11.27 10.76
N LEU A 278 4.40 11.91 9.65
CA LEU A 278 3.52 12.01 8.48
C LEU A 278 3.21 10.65 7.84
N TYR A 279 4.15 9.71 7.88
CA TYR A 279 3.98 8.39 7.27
C TYR A 279 2.91 7.60 8.03
N HIS A 280 3.06 7.50 9.35
CA HIS A 280 2.06 6.81 10.17
C HIS A 280 0.75 7.59 10.23
N ALA A 281 0.79 8.92 10.19
CA ALA A 281 -0.40 9.74 10.11
C ALA A 281 -1.24 9.42 8.87
N TYR A 282 -0.61 9.31 7.69
CA TYR A 282 -1.30 8.90 6.47
C TYR A 282 -2.01 7.56 6.63
N TYR A 283 -1.32 6.52 7.12
CA TYR A 283 -1.93 5.20 7.30
C TYR A 283 -3.02 5.17 8.37
N GLY A 284 -2.84 5.92 9.46
CA GLY A 284 -3.88 6.09 10.47
C GLY A 284 -5.13 6.73 9.87
N PHE A 285 -5.00 7.86 9.17
CA PHE A 285 -6.14 8.48 8.49
C PHE A 285 -6.80 7.57 7.45
N CYS A 286 -6.01 6.79 6.70
CA CYS A 286 -6.55 5.78 5.79
C CYS A 286 -7.39 4.73 6.55
N ALA A 287 -6.91 4.24 7.69
CA ALA A 287 -7.66 3.30 8.51
C ALA A 287 -8.99 3.89 9.02
N PHE A 288 -9.01 5.15 9.48
CA PHE A 288 -10.25 5.81 9.92
C PHE A 288 -11.22 6.08 8.78
N SER A 289 -10.74 6.45 7.59
CA SER A 289 -11.57 6.56 6.39
C SER A 289 -12.27 5.23 6.07
N LEU A 290 -11.55 4.09 6.19
CA LEU A 290 -12.12 2.75 5.97
C LEU A 290 -13.15 2.33 7.03
N LEU A 291 -13.06 2.88 8.23
CA LEU A 291 -14.00 2.64 9.33
C LEU A 291 -15.25 3.54 9.26
N GLY A 292 -15.30 4.47 8.29
CA GLY A 292 -16.47 5.34 8.05
C GLY A 292 -16.43 6.66 8.82
N GLU A 293 -15.26 7.22 9.10
CA GLU A 293 -15.15 8.53 9.74
C GLU A 293 -15.69 9.64 8.82
N ALA A 294 -16.66 10.41 9.30
CA ALA A 294 -17.54 11.22 8.45
C ALA A 294 -16.84 12.39 7.74
N ASP A 295 -15.78 12.93 8.35
CA ASP A 295 -15.03 14.08 7.82
C ASP A 295 -13.86 13.67 6.88
N LEU A 296 -13.64 12.37 6.66
CA LEU A 296 -12.59 11.87 5.78
C LEU A 296 -13.12 11.49 4.40
N SER A 297 -12.34 11.79 3.36
CA SER A 297 -12.65 11.37 1.99
C SER A 297 -12.60 9.85 1.85
N SER A 298 -13.51 9.28 1.05
CA SER A 298 -13.57 7.85 0.81
C SER A 298 -12.33 7.35 0.02
N PHE A 299 -11.99 6.09 0.23
CA PHE A 299 -10.70 5.50 -0.15
C PHE A 299 -10.87 4.26 -1.02
N CYS A 300 -10.01 4.09 -2.02
CA CYS A 300 -9.94 2.92 -2.88
C CYS A 300 -8.97 1.92 -2.26
N VAL A 301 -9.55 1.01 -1.49
CA VAL A 301 -8.84 0.14 -0.54
C VAL A 301 -7.80 -0.73 -1.23
N GLU A 302 -8.13 -1.22 -2.42
CA GLU A 302 -7.27 -2.07 -3.25
C GLU A 302 -6.01 -1.37 -3.76
N LEU A 303 -6.10 -0.04 -3.97
CA LEU A 303 -5.03 0.74 -4.58
C LEU A 303 -4.24 1.56 -3.56
N GLY A 304 -4.68 1.62 -2.30
CA GLY A 304 -4.02 2.43 -1.29
C GLY A 304 -4.07 3.93 -1.56
N ILE A 305 -5.07 4.40 -2.33
CA ILE A 305 -5.25 5.81 -2.73
C ILE A 305 -6.72 6.25 -2.56
N THR A 306 -7.01 7.55 -2.66
CA THR A 306 -8.37 8.08 -2.48
C THR A 306 -9.33 7.66 -3.62
N ASN A 307 -10.63 7.53 -3.34
CA ASN A 307 -11.65 7.24 -4.35
C ASN A 307 -11.75 8.32 -5.42
N GLY A 308 -11.46 9.58 -5.07
CA GLY A 308 -11.35 10.65 -6.04
C GLY A 308 -10.26 10.38 -7.08
N ALA A 309 -9.16 9.72 -6.72
CA ALA A 309 -8.14 9.24 -7.66
C ALA A 309 -8.61 8.00 -8.42
N CYS A 310 -9.18 7.03 -7.71
CA CYS A 310 -9.61 5.74 -8.27
C CYS A 310 -10.82 5.80 -9.20
N THR A 311 -11.80 6.69 -9.00
CA THR A 311 -13.00 6.86 -9.88
C THR A 311 -12.68 7.48 -11.25
N ARG A 312 -11.42 7.84 -11.50
CA ARG A 312 -10.91 8.29 -12.81
C ARG A 312 -10.27 7.14 -13.62
N LEU A 313 -10.22 5.93 -13.05
CA LEU A 313 -9.79 4.67 -13.67
C LEU A 313 -11.00 3.91 -14.23
#